data_AF-A0A9R1FPA8-F1
#
_entry.id   AF-A0A9R1FPA8-F1
#
_cell.length_a   1.000
_cell.length_b   1.000
_cell.length_c   1.000
_cell.angle_alpha   90.00
_cell.angle_beta   90.00
_cell.angle_gamma   90.00
#
_symmetry.space_group_name_H-M   'P 1'
#
loop_
_entity.id
_entity.type
_entity.pdbx_description
1 polymer ?
#
loop_
_entity_poly.entity_id
_entity_poly.type
_entity_poly.pdbx_seq_one_letter_code
_entity_poly.pdbx_strand_id
1 'polypeptide(L)'
;MILAHASVTRLYREKYRAVQMGVVGINVYSHWTYPLTNSTLDLAANKRYQDFLFGLILEPLVFGDYPRVIKTNAGSRLPSFTKLQSEFVKGAIDFIGINHYYSVYASDRPLKNGVRDYAADMSVYKRASRTDPAVSEDVPTAFPDDPKGLQFVLQYLAKVYGDLPIYVQENGKASTNDTLDDTDRVKYLKSYIGSTLAALRTGVNVKGYFAWNFMDMFEFLAGYNTRYGLYRVDFDDEARPREARLSACWYSSFLENNGIHFRSELDNKGSHAQQ
;
A
#
# COMPACT_ATOMS: atom_id res chain seq x y z
N MET A 1 7.46 18.70 3.14
CA MET A 1 7.58 17.60 2.15
C MET A 1 6.93 17.95 0.80
N ILE A 2 5.63 18.26 0.72
CA ILE A 2 4.91 18.48 -0.55
C ILE A 2 5.54 19.58 -1.43
N LEU A 3 5.91 20.73 -0.86
CA LEU A 3 6.60 21.80 -1.60
C LEU A 3 7.96 21.35 -2.17
N ALA A 4 8.69 20.50 -1.44
CA ALA A 4 9.97 19.96 -1.89
C ALA A 4 9.77 18.98 -3.05
N HIS A 5 8.77 18.08 -2.94
CA HIS A 5 8.38 17.20 -4.05
C HIS A 5 8.02 18.01 -5.30
N ALA A 6 7.15 19.02 -5.18
CA ALA A 6 6.77 19.86 -6.31
C ALA A 6 7.97 20.60 -6.93
N SER A 7 8.90 21.08 -6.10
CA SER A 7 10.13 21.73 -6.57
C SER A 7 11.01 20.79 -7.38
N VAL A 8 11.21 19.55 -6.91
CA VAL A 8 12.00 18.54 -7.62
C VAL A 8 11.31 18.11 -8.93
N THR A 9 9.99 17.89 -8.90
CA THR A 9 9.23 17.51 -10.10
C THR A 9 9.33 18.60 -11.17
N ARG A 10 9.21 19.88 -10.79
CA ARG A 10 9.33 21.00 -11.73
C ARG A 10 10.76 21.16 -12.25
N LEU A 11 11.75 21.11 -11.36
CA LEU A 11 13.16 21.11 -11.76
C LEU A 11 13.46 20.01 -12.78
N TYR A 12 12.95 18.80 -12.55
CA TYR A 12 13.11 17.69 -13.49
C TYR A 12 12.48 17.97 -14.85
N ARG A 13 11.23 18.45 -14.85
CA ARG A 13 10.51 18.80 -16.07
C ARG A 13 11.20 19.90 -16.87
N GLU A 14 11.71 20.92 -16.19
CA GLU A 14 12.35 22.08 -16.83
C GLU A 14 13.76 21.78 -17.35
N LYS A 15 14.58 21.03 -16.59
CA LYS A 15 16.00 20.86 -16.92
C LYS A 15 16.36 19.53 -17.56
N TYR A 16 15.63 18.45 -17.27
CA TYR A 16 16.11 17.09 -17.57
C TYR A 16 15.14 16.29 -18.43
N ARG A 17 13.83 16.53 -18.36
CA ARG A 17 12.82 15.70 -19.02
C ARG A 17 12.95 15.66 -20.55
N ALA A 18 13.35 16.77 -21.17
CA ALA A 18 13.53 16.84 -22.62
C ALA A 18 14.59 15.85 -23.14
N VAL A 19 15.57 15.49 -22.31
CA VAL A 19 16.66 14.55 -22.68
C VAL A 19 16.41 13.17 -22.10
N GLN A 20 16.03 13.09 -20.82
CA GLN A 20 15.92 11.81 -20.10
C GLN A 20 14.58 11.10 -20.30
N MET A 21 13.53 11.85 -20.69
CA MET A 21 12.18 11.33 -20.95
C MET A 21 11.54 10.55 -19.79
N GLY A 22 12.04 10.71 -18.56
CA GLY A 22 11.50 10.05 -17.38
C GLY A 22 10.27 10.76 -16.80
N VAL A 23 9.83 10.23 -15.67
CA VAL A 23 8.64 10.68 -14.92
C VAL A 23 8.94 10.76 -13.44
N VAL A 24 8.29 11.67 -12.72
CA VAL A 24 8.45 11.84 -11.27
C VAL A 24 7.10 11.66 -10.58
N GLY A 25 7.01 10.64 -9.74
CA GLY A 25 5.83 10.35 -8.93
C GLY A 25 6.13 10.40 -7.44
N ILE A 26 5.10 10.15 -6.63
CA ILE A 26 5.22 10.07 -5.18
C ILE A 26 4.70 8.72 -4.70
N ASN A 27 5.39 8.13 -3.74
CA ASN A 27 4.93 6.96 -3.04
C ASN A 27 4.12 7.36 -1.80
N VAL A 28 2.96 6.73 -1.58
CA VAL A 28 2.20 6.84 -0.34
C VAL A 28 1.95 5.47 0.28
N TYR A 29 2.05 5.40 1.60
CA TYR A 29 1.62 4.21 2.33
C TYR A 29 0.09 4.07 2.24
N SER A 30 -0.38 2.85 2.03
CA SER A 30 -1.77 2.57 1.71
C SER A 30 -2.35 1.47 2.58
N HIS A 31 -3.58 1.69 3.00
CA HIS A 31 -4.47 0.68 3.55
C HIS A 31 -5.75 0.76 2.75
N TRP A 32 -6.39 -0.38 2.52
CA TRP A 32 -7.81 -0.31 2.24
C TRP A 32 -8.56 -0.12 3.55
N THR A 33 -9.61 0.69 3.52
CA THR A 33 -10.43 0.97 4.68
C THR A 33 -11.84 0.47 4.40
N TYR A 34 -12.33 -0.42 5.25
CA TYR A 34 -13.72 -0.83 5.26
C TYR A 34 -14.47 -0.08 6.36
N PRO A 35 -15.70 0.40 6.11
CA PRO A 35 -16.54 0.87 7.19
C PRO A 35 -16.93 -0.32 8.09
N LEU A 36 -16.89 -0.13 9.41
CA LEU A 36 -17.24 -1.18 10.37
C LEU A 36 -18.70 -1.62 10.19
N THR A 37 -19.62 -0.66 10.10
CA THR A 37 -21.03 -0.86 9.78
C THR A 37 -21.46 -0.02 8.58
N ASN A 38 -22.68 -0.24 8.07
CA ASN A 38 -23.26 0.60 7.00
C ASN A 38 -23.91 1.90 7.53
N SER A 39 -23.62 2.29 8.78
CA SER A 39 -24.11 3.56 9.32
C SER A 39 -23.49 4.75 8.59
N THR A 40 -24.24 5.86 8.51
CA THR A 40 -23.75 7.10 7.91
C THR A 40 -22.49 7.63 8.60
N LEU A 41 -22.39 7.42 9.91
CA LEU A 41 -21.24 7.78 10.74
C LEU A 41 -20.00 6.98 10.33
N ASP A 42 -20.09 5.65 10.23
CA ASP A 42 -18.94 4.80 9.86
C ASP A 42 -18.52 5.00 8.40
N LEU A 43 -19.47 5.27 7.50
CA LEU A 43 -19.15 5.64 6.12
C LEU A 43 -18.39 6.97 6.04
N ALA A 44 -18.81 7.96 6.84
CA ALA A 44 -18.09 9.23 6.95
C ALA A 44 -16.70 9.03 7.56
N ALA A 45 -16.58 8.21 8.61
CA ALA A 45 -15.31 7.85 9.22
C ALA A 45 -14.36 7.17 8.22
N ASN A 46 -14.88 6.27 7.38
CA ASN A 46 -14.12 5.62 6.33
C ASN A 46 -13.56 6.63 5.32
N LYS A 47 -14.37 7.61 4.88
CA LYS A 47 -13.89 8.69 3.99
C LYS A 47 -12.85 9.57 4.68
N ARG A 48 -13.06 9.92 5.97
CA ARG A 48 -12.05 10.66 6.76
C ARG A 48 -10.73 9.91 6.83
N TYR A 49 -10.76 8.60 7.08
CA TYR A 49 -9.55 7.77 7.09
C TYR A 49 -8.80 7.87 5.76
N GLN A 50 -9.51 7.73 4.63
CA GLN A 50 -8.93 7.85 3.30
C GLN A 50 -8.38 9.26 3.01
N ASP A 51 -9.07 10.31 3.46
CA ASP A 51 -8.61 11.70 3.32
C ASP A 51 -7.30 11.89 4.06
N PHE A 52 -7.21 11.44 5.32
CA PHE A 52 -6.00 11.56 6.11
C PHE A 52 -4.84 10.72 5.54
N LEU A 53 -5.11 9.49 5.08
CA LEU A 53 -4.06 8.61 4.55
C LEU A 53 -3.56 9.03 3.15
N PHE A 54 -4.48 9.16 2.20
CA PHE A 54 -4.17 9.48 0.81
C PHE A 54 -4.27 10.97 0.54
N GLY A 55 -5.39 11.57 0.93
CA GLY A 55 -5.72 12.94 0.57
C GLY A 55 -4.75 13.99 1.11
N LEU A 56 -4.16 13.75 2.29
CA LEU A 56 -3.15 14.64 2.87
C LEU A 56 -1.97 14.90 1.93
N ILE A 57 -1.59 13.90 1.13
CA ILE A 57 -0.47 14.00 0.18
C ILE A 57 -0.95 14.21 -1.25
N LEU A 58 -1.95 13.43 -1.70
CA LEU A 58 -2.36 13.40 -3.10
C LEU A 58 -3.27 14.57 -3.48
N GLU A 59 -4.16 15.04 -2.61
CA GLU A 59 -5.05 16.17 -2.98
C GLU A 59 -4.28 17.48 -3.23
N PRO A 60 -3.24 17.84 -2.45
CA PRO A 60 -2.40 18.98 -2.80
C PRO A 60 -1.76 18.84 -4.18
N LEU A 61 -1.28 17.66 -4.55
CA LEU A 61 -0.61 17.43 -5.83
C LEU A 61 -1.58 17.39 -7.01
N VAL A 62 -2.82 16.93 -6.82
CA VAL A 62 -3.81 16.79 -7.89
C VAL A 62 -4.74 18.02 -7.99
N PHE A 63 -5.19 18.54 -6.85
CA PHE A 63 -6.20 19.60 -6.76
C PHE A 63 -5.64 20.94 -6.28
N GLY A 64 -4.49 20.95 -5.62
CA GLY A 64 -3.78 22.17 -5.19
C GLY A 64 -3.96 22.54 -3.72
N ASP A 65 -4.74 21.79 -2.94
CA ASP A 65 -4.96 22.08 -1.52
C ASP A 65 -5.28 20.80 -0.73
N TYR A 66 -5.24 20.88 0.60
CA TYR A 66 -5.58 19.77 1.48
C TYR A 66 -7.09 19.46 1.50
N PRO A 67 -7.48 18.21 1.79
CA PRO A 67 -8.88 17.84 1.97
C PRO A 67 -9.55 18.71 3.05
N ARG A 68 -10.80 19.11 2.80
CA ARG A 68 -11.56 19.98 3.71
C ARG A 68 -11.61 19.43 5.13
N VAL A 69 -11.80 18.11 5.29
CA VAL A 69 -11.93 17.51 6.63
C VAL A 69 -10.64 17.58 7.44
N ILE A 70 -9.48 17.49 6.79
CA ILE A 70 -8.18 17.65 7.48
C ILE A 70 -8.04 19.09 7.94
N LYS A 71 -8.33 20.07 7.06
CA LYS A 71 -8.29 21.49 7.42
C LYS A 71 -9.21 21.81 8.60
N THR A 72 -10.43 21.27 8.60
CA THR A 72 -11.39 21.44 9.69
C THR A 72 -10.89 20.80 10.99
N ASN A 73 -10.45 19.54 10.95
CA ASN A 73 -10.08 18.82 12.16
C ASN A 73 -8.76 19.33 12.75
N ALA A 74 -7.73 19.49 11.93
CA ALA A 74 -6.41 19.94 12.39
C ALA A 74 -6.42 21.44 12.76
N GLY A 75 -7.21 22.25 12.06
CA GLY A 75 -7.29 23.69 12.26
C GLY A 75 -5.96 24.38 11.98
N SER A 76 -5.58 25.33 12.82
CA SER A 76 -4.36 26.14 12.68
C SER A 76 -3.05 25.34 12.79
N ARG A 77 -3.09 24.10 13.28
CA ARG A 77 -1.91 23.21 13.32
C ARG A 77 -1.50 22.72 11.92
N LEU A 78 -2.42 22.71 10.96
CA LEU A 78 -2.12 22.38 9.57
C LEU A 78 -1.65 23.64 8.83
N PRO A 79 -0.41 23.68 8.30
CA PRO A 79 0.03 24.79 7.47
C PRO A 79 -0.86 24.93 6.24
N SER A 80 -1.19 26.17 5.87
CA SER A 80 -1.97 26.46 4.67
C SER A 80 -1.06 26.81 3.50
N PHE A 81 -1.45 26.43 2.28
CA PHE A 81 -0.78 26.92 1.08
C PHE A 81 -1.23 28.35 0.78
N THR A 82 -0.27 29.21 0.44
CA THR A 82 -0.62 30.47 -0.26
C THR A 82 -1.18 30.13 -1.65
N LYS A 83 -1.85 31.09 -2.29
CA LYS A 83 -2.35 30.91 -3.67
C LYS A 83 -1.23 30.48 -4.63
N LEU A 84 -0.07 31.14 -4.55
CA LEU A 84 1.11 30.80 -5.36
C LEU A 84 1.61 29.38 -5.08
N GLN A 85 1.64 28.97 -3.81
CA GLN A 85 2.04 27.62 -3.45
C GLN A 85 1.04 26.57 -3.95
N SER A 86 -0.26 26.84 -3.82
CA SER A 86 -1.34 25.97 -4.31
C SER A 86 -1.22 25.73 -5.82
N GLU A 87 -1.04 26.80 -6.60
CA GLU A 87 -0.79 26.72 -8.04
C GLU A 87 0.53 26.00 -8.37
N PHE A 88 1.56 26.20 -7.55
CA PHE A 88 2.86 25.55 -7.73
C PHE A 88 2.83 24.04 -7.46
N VAL A 89 2.12 23.55 -6.43
CA VAL A 89 2.07 22.12 -6.12
C VAL A 89 1.13 21.34 -7.04
N LYS A 90 0.08 21.99 -7.55
CA LYS A 90 -0.92 21.36 -8.41
C LYS A 90 -0.29 20.85 -9.71
N GLY A 91 -0.57 19.60 -10.05
CA GLY A 91 -0.06 18.90 -11.22
C GLY A 91 1.41 18.49 -11.12
N ALA A 92 2.07 18.67 -9.98
CA ALA A 92 3.48 18.32 -9.79
C ALA A 92 3.68 16.82 -9.47
N ILE A 93 3.00 15.95 -10.21
CA ILE A 93 3.02 14.49 -10.11
C ILE A 93 2.79 13.87 -11.49
N ASP A 94 3.54 12.82 -11.85
CA ASP A 94 3.36 12.06 -13.10
C ASP A 94 2.75 10.66 -12.88
N PHE A 95 2.88 10.09 -11.67
CA PHE A 95 2.29 8.80 -11.29
C PHE A 95 2.11 8.70 -9.77
N ILE A 96 1.25 7.77 -9.33
CA ILE A 96 1.04 7.43 -7.92
C ILE A 96 1.75 6.09 -7.62
N GLY A 97 2.70 6.10 -6.70
CA GLY A 97 3.24 4.90 -6.08
C GLY A 97 2.48 4.55 -4.82
N ILE A 98 2.25 3.27 -4.56
CA ILE A 98 1.70 2.82 -3.27
C ILE A 98 2.52 1.73 -2.64
N ASN A 99 2.61 1.79 -1.31
CA ASN A 99 3.00 0.67 -0.46
C ASN A 99 1.73 0.10 0.14
N HIS A 100 1.43 -1.17 -0.09
CA HIS A 100 0.20 -1.80 0.36
C HIS A 100 0.48 -3.13 1.01
N TYR A 101 -0.10 -3.39 2.18
CA TYR A 101 0.13 -4.64 2.91
C TYR A 101 -1.16 -5.24 3.45
N TYR A 102 -2.05 -4.42 4.00
CA TYR A 102 -3.27 -4.89 4.67
C TYR A 102 -4.39 -3.85 4.61
N SER A 103 -5.55 -4.28 5.11
CA SER A 103 -6.76 -3.48 5.24
C SER A 103 -7.10 -3.25 6.71
N VAL A 104 -7.90 -2.22 6.96
CA VAL A 104 -8.40 -1.89 8.30
C VAL A 104 -9.90 -1.66 8.26
N TYR A 105 -10.58 -1.89 9.39
CA TYR A 105 -11.94 -1.45 9.61
C TYR A 105 -11.94 -0.13 10.38
N ALA A 106 -12.72 0.84 9.91
CA ALA A 106 -12.88 2.14 10.52
C ALA A 106 -14.32 2.35 11.01
N SER A 107 -14.46 2.93 12.21
CA SER A 107 -15.75 3.40 12.72
C SER A 107 -15.64 4.82 13.25
N ASP A 108 -16.78 5.51 13.32
CA ASP A 108 -16.82 6.88 13.81
C ASP A 108 -16.37 6.99 15.27
N ARG A 109 -15.77 8.13 15.55
CA ARG A 109 -15.30 8.49 16.87
C ARG A 109 -15.46 9.99 17.04
N PRO A 110 -15.99 10.46 18.19
CA PRO A 110 -16.02 11.88 18.51
C PRO A 110 -14.62 12.50 18.51
N LEU A 111 -14.51 13.69 17.94
CA LEU A 111 -13.26 14.44 17.93
C LEU A 111 -12.86 14.80 19.36
N LYS A 112 -11.63 14.46 19.76
CA LYS A 112 -11.09 14.78 21.08
C LYS A 112 -10.98 16.30 21.26
N ASN A 113 -11.23 16.79 22.48
CA ASN A 113 -10.92 18.16 22.87
C ASN A 113 -9.45 18.26 23.33
N GLY A 114 -8.88 19.47 23.25
CA GLY A 114 -7.53 19.75 23.73
C GLY A 114 -6.42 19.38 22.74
N VAL A 115 -5.26 18.98 23.27
CA VAL A 115 -4.07 18.63 22.47
C VAL A 115 -4.35 17.36 21.67
N ARG A 116 -4.11 17.45 20.36
CA ARG A 116 -4.34 16.37 19.41
C ARG A 116 -3.11 16.17 18.52
N ASP A 117 -2.89 14.93 18.16
CA ASP A 117 -1.95 14.51 17.14
C ASP A 117 -2.71 14.16 15.84
N TYR A 118 -1.97 13.62 14.87
CA TYR A 118 -2.52 13.16 13.59
C TYR A 118 -3.62 12.09 13.75
N ALA A 119 -3.45 11.14 14.67
CA ALA A 119 -4.40 10.04 14.86
C ALA A 119 -5.70 10.55 15.51
N ALA A 120 -5.58 11.43 16.50
CA ALA A 120 -6.72 12.08 17.14
C ALA A 120 -7.48 12.99 16.15
N ASP A 121 -6.77 13.66 15.23
CA ASP A 121 -7.40 14.49 14.18
C ASP A 121 -8.14 13.67 13.12
N MET A 122 -7.67 12.45 12.82
CA MET A 122 -8.38 11.54 11.92
C MET A 122 -9.76 11.15 12.49
N SER A 123 -9.87 11.09 13.83
CA SER A 123 -11.12 10.89 14.55
C SER A 123 -11.86 9.60 14.16
N VAL A 124 -11.14 8.48 14.19
CA VAL A 124 -11.67 7.14 13.84
C VAL A 124 -11.16 6.11 14.83
N TYR A 125 -11.96 5.09 15.12
CA TYR A 125 -11.46 3.84 15.69
C TYR A 125 -11.02 2.91 14.57
N LYS A 126 -9.96 2.12 14.81
CA LYS A 126 -9.37 1.21 13.83
C LYS A 126 -9.41 -0.22 14.37
N ARG A 127 -9.67 -1.19 13.51
CA ARG A 127 -9.66 -2.62 13.86
C ARG A 127 -9.05 -3.45 12.73
N ALA A 128 -8.41 -4.58 13.06
CA ALA A 128 -7.89 -5.49 12.05
C ALA A 128 -9.00 -6.37 11.46
N SER A 129 -9.99 -6.74 12.27
CA SER A 129 -11.19 -7.45 11.85
C SER A 129 -12.48 -6.74 12.32
N ARG A 130 -13.63 -7.15 11.78
CA ARG A 130 -14.95 -6.64 12.23
C ARG A 130 -15.27 -7.05 13.67
N THR A 131 -14.76 -8.20 14.09
CA THR A 131 -15.07 -8.83 15.38
C THR A 131 -14.08 -8.47 16.48
N ASP A 132 -12.94 -7.88 16.12
CA ASP A 132 -11.98 -7.44 17.11
C ASP A 132 -12.62 -6.38 18.02
N PRO A 133 -12.26 -6.35 19.31
CA PRO A 133 -12.59 -5.22 20.16
C PRO A 133 -12.03 -3.94 19.52
N ALA A 134 -12.62 -2.78 19.84
CA ALA A 134 -12.04 -1.51 19.40
C ALA A 134 -10.62 -1.40 19.99
N VAL A 135 -9.60 -1.59 19.16
CA VAL A 135 -8.20 -1.36 19.54
C VAL A 135 -7.97 0.16 19.60
N SER A 136 -6.90 0.56 20.29
CA SER A 136 -6.46 1.94 20.53
C SER A 136 -6.36 2.81 19.25
N GLU A 137 -5.92 4.06 19.40
CA GLU A 137 -5.68 4.99 18.28
C GLU A 137 -4.64 4.47 17.26
N ASP A 138 -3.89 3.45 17.66
CA ASP A 138 -2.81 2.81 16.93
C ASP A 138 -3.32 1.78 15.92
N VAL A 139 -2.49 1.52 14.92
CA VAL A 139 -2.74 0.48 13.92
C VAL A 139 -2.42 -0.88 14.56
N PRO A 140 -3.33 -1.87 14.53
CA PRO A 140 -3.04 -3.23 15.02
C PRO A 140 -1.72 -3.81 14.47
N THR A 141 -1.07 -4.71 15.21
CA THR A 141 0.23 -5.28 14.81
C THR A 141 0.12 -6.55 13.97
N ALA A 142 -1.06 -7.16 13.88
CA ALA A 142 -1.33 -8.32 13.05
C ALA A 142 -2.60 -8.09 12.22
N PHE A 143 -2.48 -8.20 10.91
CA PHE A 143 -3.61 -8.11 9.99
C PHE A 143 -3.73 -9.38 9.16
N PRO A 144 -4.96 -9.86 8.92
CA PRO A 144 -5.17 -10.92 7.95
C PRO A 144 -4.80 -10.41 6.54
N ASP A 145 -4.29 -11.32 5.73
CA ASP A 145 -4.05 -11.06 4.31
C ASP A 145 -5.40 -10.68 3.64
N ASP A 146 -5.44 -9.52 2.99
CA ASP A 146 -6.61 -9.04 2.25
C ASP A 146 -6.21 -8.57 0.84
N PRO A 147 -5.98 -9.51 -0.09
CA PRO A 147 -5.66 -9.16 -1.46
C PRO A 147 -6.79 -8.34 -2.12
N LYS A 148 -8.04 -8.48 -1.67
CA LYS A 148 -9.16 -7.71 -2.24
C LYS A 148 -9.06 -6.22 -1.88
N GLY A 149 -8.53 -5.91 -0.70
CA GLY A 149 -8.18 -4.56 -0.28
C GLY A 149 -7.28 -3.85 -1.29
N LEU A 150 -6.23 -4.51 -1.79
CA LEU A 150 -5.35 -3.93 -2.81
C LEU A 150 -6.14 -3.57 -4.08
N GLN A 151 -7.00 -4.48 -4.57
CA GLN A 151 -7.84 -4.20 -5.74
C GLN A 151 -8.69 -2.94 -5.51
N PHE A 152 -9.30 -2.80 -4.34
CA PHE A 152 -10.14 -1.65 -4.01
C PHE A 152 -9.35 -0.35 -3.87
N VAL A 153 -8.15 -0.37 -3.29
CA VAL A 153 -7.25 0.80 -3.26
C VAL A 153 -6.94 1.27 -4.67
N LEU A 154 -6.56 0.36 -5.56
CA LEU A 154 -6.22 0.70 -6.95
C LEU A 154 -7.42 1.33 -7.69
N GLN A 155 -8.62 0.75 -7.53
CA GLN A 155 -9.85 1.29 -8.11
C GLN A 155 -10.25 2.65 -7.51
N TYR A 156 -10.07 2.82 -6.20
CA TYR A 156 -10.33 4.08 -5.52
C TYR A 156 -9.41 5.19 -6.01
N LEU A 157 -8.11 4.94 -6.11
CA LEU A 157 -7.13 5.92 -6.56
C LEU A 157 -7.43 6.37 -7.99
N ALA A 158 -7.71 5.44 -8.90
CA ALA A 158 -8.11 5.77 -10.27
C ALA A 158 -9.41 6.58 -10.33
N LYS A 159 -10.39 6.25 -9.49
CA LYS A 159 -11.67 6.96 -9.43
C LYS A 159 -11.51 8.40 -8.90
N VAL A 160 -10.69 8.60 -7.87
CA VAL A 160 -10.59 9.88 -7.15
C VAL A 160 -9.57 10.81 -7.79
N TYR A 161 -8.43 10.28 -8.23
CA TYR A 161 -7.29 11.08 -8.72
C TYR A 161 -7.13 11.04 -10.25
N GLY A 162 -8.08 10.41 -10.95
CA GLY A 162 -8.08 10.29 -12.41
C GLY A 162 -7.17 9.18 -12.92
N ASP A 163 -6.87 9.21 -14.21
CA ASP A 163 -6.15 8.16 -14.92
C ASP A 163 -4.61 8.21 -14.76
N LEU A 164 -4.13 8.72 -13.62
CA LEU A 164 -2.70 8.72 -13.31
C LEU A 164 -2.19 7.27 -13.26
N PRO A 165 -1.03 6.96 -13.88
CA PRO A 165 -0.40 5.67 -13.74
C PRO A 165 -0.20 5.31 -12.25
N ILE A 166 -0.49 4.07 -11.90
CA ILE A 166 -0.30 3.56 -10.53
C ILE A 166 0.77 2.47 -10.52
N TYR A 167 1.68 2.53 -9.57
CA TYR A 167 2.67 1.49 -9.32
C TYR A 167 2.50 0.95 -7.90
N VAL A 168 2.31 -0.35 -7.75
CA VAL A 168 2.43 -1.01 -6.44
C VAL A 168 3.92 -1.14 -6.17
N GLN A 169 4.50 -0.17 -5.47
CA GLN A 169 5.95 -0.07 -5.26
C GLN A 169 6.43 -0.91 -4.08
N GLU A 170 5.52 -1.26 -3.17
CA GLU A 170 5.77 -2.28 -2.16
C GLU A 170 4.50 -3.10 -1.89
N ASN A 171 4.67 -4.42 -1.89
CA ASN A 171 3.72 -5.38 -1.32
C ASN A 171 4.49 -6.65 -0.94
N GLY A 172 4.25 -7.18 0.25
CA GLY A 172 5.07 -8.28 0.76
C GLY A 172 4.52 -8.91 2.02
N LYS A 173 5.07 -10.09 2.38
CA LYS A 173 4.69 -10.82 3.58
C LYS A 173 5.88 -10.97 4.53
N ALA A 174 5.73 -10.38 5.70
CA ALA A 174 6.59 -10.62 6.85
C ALA A 174 6.44 -12.06 7.34
N SER A 175 7.55 -12.67 7.75
CA SER A 175 7.56 -13.90 8.54
C SER A 175 8.65 -13.83 9.59
N THR A 176 8.38 -14.36 10.79
CA THR A 176 9.40 -14.61 11.81
C THR A 176 10.10 -15.95 11.59
N ASN A 177 9.58 -16.80 10.70
CA ASN A 177 10.21 -18.04 10.31
C ASN A 177 11.27 -17.77 9.24
N ASP A 178 12.52 -18.11 9.53
CA ASP A 178 13.68 -17.88 8.66
C ASP A 178 13.96 -19.04 7.69
N THR A 179 13.00 -19.96 7.50
CA THR A 179 13.12 -21.06 6.53
C THR A 179 13.21 -20.58 5.08
N LEU A 180 13.81 -21.42 4.23
CA LEU A 180 13.79 -21.27 2.77
C LEU A 180 12.46 -21.71 2.14
N ASP A 181 11.70 -22.59 2.82
CA ASP A 181 10.34 -23.00 2.39
C ASP A 181 9.29 -22.01 2.93
N ASP A 182 9.12 -20.91 2.21
CA ASP A 182 8.18 -19.83 2.51
C ASP A 182 6.91 -19.89 1.65
N THR A 183 6.28 -21.08 1.63
CA THR A 183 5.04 -21.33 0.88
C THR A 183 3.92 -20.32 1.19
N ASP A 184 3.86 -19.76 2.40
CA ASP A 184 2.90 -18.72 2.77
C ASP A 184 3.17 -17.38 2.03
N ARG A 185 4.44 -17.01 1.86
CA ARG A 185 4.85 -15.85 1.06
C ARG A 185 4.51 -16.05 -0.42
N VAL A 186 4.69 -17.25 -0.96
CA VAL A 186 4.23 -17.61 -2.32
C VAL A 186 2.72 -17.41 -2.47
N LYS A 187 1.93 -17.94 -1.53
CA LYS A 187 0.46 -17.80 -1.54
C LYS A 187 0.03 -16.33 -1.47
N TYR A 188 0.69 -15.55 -0.63
CA TYR A 188 0.46 -14.11 -0.51
C TYR A 188 0.70 -13.39 -1.84
N LEU A 189 1.91 -13.49 -2.40
CA LEU A 189 2.28 -12.82 -3.64
C LEU A 189 1.34 -13.20 -4.78
N LYS A 190 1.03 -14.49 -4.93
CA LYS A 190 0.08 -14.97 -5.95
C LYS A 190 -1.29 -14.31 -5.80
N SER A 191 -1.80 -14.18 -4.58
CA SER A 191 -3.12 -13.58 -4.33
C SER A 191 -3.16 -12.06 -4.59
N TYR A 192 -2.14 -11.31 -4.16
CA TYR A 192 -2.09 -9.85 -4.34
C TYR A 192 -1.76 -9.44 -5.78
N ILE A 193 -0.88 -10.17 -6.47
CA ILE A 193 -0.64 -10.00 -7.91
C ILE A 193 -1.93 -10.32 -8.69
N GLY A 194 -2.64 -11.38 -8.30
CA GLY A 194 -3.96 -11.71 -8.86
C GLY A 194 -4.99 -10.58 -8.71
N SER A 195 -5.06 -9.95 -7.53
CA SER A 195 -5.92 -8.79 -7.29
C SER A 195 -5.49 -7.54 -8.07
N THR A 196 -4.20 -7.33 -8.25
CA THR A 196 -3.67 -6.26 -9.11
C THR A 196 -4.11 -6.48 -10.57
N LEU A 197 -4.03 -7.71 -11.06
CA LEU A 197 -4.55 -8.10 -12.37
C LEU A 197 -6.06 -7.91 -12.47
N ALA A 198 -6.81 -8.19 -11.41
CA ALA A 198 -8.24 -7.92 -11.37
C ALA A 198 -8.57 -6.42 -11.47
N ALA A 199 -7.79 -5.55 -10.82
CA ALA A 199 -7.92 -4.09 -10.97
C ALA A 199 -7.60 -3.63 -12.40
N LEU A 200 -6.49 -4.11 -12.97
CA LEU A 200 -6.09 -3.88 -14.37
C LEU A 200 -7.22 -4.21 -15.35
N ARG A 201 -7.87 -5.36 -15.18
CA ARG A 201 -9.00 -5.80 -16.01
C ARG A 201 -10.24 -4.93 -15.89
N THR A 202 -10.34 -4.10 -14.84
CA THR A 202 -11.41 -3.09 -14.69
C THR A 202 -11.05 -1.73 -15.31
N GLY A 203 -9.92 -1.63 -16.01
CA GLY A 203 -9.47 -0.40 -16.69
C GLY A 203 -8.57 0.50 -15.84
N VAL A 204 -8.18 0.08 -14.63
CA VAL A 204 -7.25 0.84 -13.79
C VAL A 204 -5.86 0.86 -14.45
N ASN A 205 -5.25 2.04 -14.58
CA ASN A 205 -3.95 2.24 -15.20
C ASN A 205 -2.76 1.83 -14.29
N VAL A 206 -2.72 0.57 -13.88
CA VAL A 206 -1.57 0.03 -13.13
C VAL A 206 -0.42 -0.28 -14.09
N LYS A 207 0.80 0.15 -13.76
CA LYS A 207 1.99 0.01 -14.62
C LYS A 207 3.09 -0.87 -14.05
N GLY A 208 3.03 -1.22 -12.77
CA GLY A 208 4.00 -2.12 -12.17
C GLY A 208 3.61 -2.59 -10.78
N TYR A 209 4.24 -3.70 -10.39
CA TYR A 209 4.13 -4.31 -9.07
C TYR A 209 5.54 -4.75 -8.64
N PHE A 210 5.96 -4.30 -7.46
CA PHE A 210 7.28 -4.52 -6.90
C PHE A 210 7.11 -5.22 -5.56
N ALA A 211 7.65 -6.44 -5.46
CA ALA A 211 7.61 -7.23 -4.24
C ALA A 211 8.56 -6.63 -3.19
N TRP A 212 8.04 -6.38 -1.98
CA TRP A 212 8.86 -6.06 -0.83
C TRP A 212 9.21 -7.36 -0.07
N ASN A 213 10.47 -7.79 -0.01
CA ASN A 213 11.66 -7.16 -0.57
C ASN A 213 12.51 -8.19 -1.32
N PHE A 214 13.47 -7.71 -2.11
CA PHE A 214 14.42 -8.54 -2.84
C PHE A 214 15.16 -9.50 -1.90
N MET A 215 15.73 -9.02 -0.81
CA MET A 215 16.45 -9.82 0.19
C MET A 215 16.09 -9.36 1.60
N ASP A 216 16.40 -10.16 2.61
CA ASP A 216 16.24 -9.74 4.00
C ASP A 216 17.09 -8.51 4.34
N MET A 217 16.57 -7.71 5.27
CA MET A 217 17.07 -6.39 5.59
C MET A 217 16.84 -6.08 7.08
N PHE A 218 17.31 -4.91 7.51
CA PHE A 218 16.95 -4.34 8.81
C PHE A 218 15.54 -3.74 8.74
N GLU A 219 14.56 -4.38 9.39
CA GLU A 219 13.16 -3.98 9.38
C GLU A 219 12.85 -3.03 10.54
N PHE A 220 13.47 -1.85 10.53
CA PHE A 220 13.22 -0.72 11.44
C PHE A 220 12.93 -1.13 12.91
N LEU A 221 11.66 -1.11 13.31
CA LEU A 221 11.22 -1.41 14.68
C LEU A 221 11.34 -2.89 15.06
N ALA A 222 11.33 -3.79 14.08
CA ALA A 222 11.50 -5.23 14.26
C ALA A 222 12.98 -5.67 14.15
N GLY A 223 13.88 -4.76 13.75
CA GLY A 223 15.29 -5.07 13.52
C GLY A 223 15.46 -6.23 12.53
N TYR A 224 16.30 -7.21 12.87
CA TYR A 224 16.48 -8.43 12.07
C TYR A 224 15.59 -9.59 12.54
N ASN A 225 14.44 -9.34 13.17
CA ASN A 225 13.56 -10.42 13.64
C ASN A 225 12.40 -10.73 12.70
N THR A 226 12.22 -9.91 11.65
CA THR A 226 11.17 -10.10 10.64
C THR A 226 11.80 -10.20 9.26
N ARG A 227 11.36 -11.20 8.48
CA ARG A 227 11.87 -11.53 7.15
C ARG A 227 10.84 -11.18 6.09
N TYR A 228 11.19 -10.28 5.18
CA TYR A 228 10.42 -9.94 3.98
C TYR A 228 11.07 -10.44 2.69
N GLY A 229 12.34 -10.86 2.75
CA GLY A 229 13.14 -11.13 1.57
C GLY A 229 12.66 -12.33 0.77
N LEU A 230 12.64 -12.19 -0.55
CA LEU A 230 12.67 -13.34 -1.47
C LEU A 230 13.97 -14.14 -1.28
N TYR A 231 15.06 -13.46 -0.92
CA TYR A 231 16.33 -14.07 -0.54
C TYR A 231 16.56 -13.93 0.97
N ARG A 232 16.87 -15.06 1.62
CA ARG A 232 17.37 -15.11 2.99
C ARG A 232 18.75 -14.48 3.05
N VAL A 233 19.03 -13.70 4.11
CA VAL A 233 20.38 -13.23 4.42
C VAL A 233 20.80 -13.81 5.77
N ASP A 234 21.95 -14.47 5.80
CA ASP A 234 22.57 -14.86 7.07
C ASP A 234 23.24 -13.63 7.69
N PHE A 235 22.70 -13.15 8.82
CA PHE A 235 23.22 -11.97 9.52
C PHE A 235 24.30 -12.32 10.55
N ASP A 236 24.49 -13.60 10.87
CA ASP A 236 25.52 -14.06 11.79
C ASP A 236 26.86 -14.28 11.05
N ASP A 237 26.81 -14.64 9.77
CA ASP A 237 28.00 -14.72 8.90
C ASP A 237 28.39 -13.34 8.36
N GLU A 238 29.63 -12.88 8.64
CA GLU A 238 30.20 -11.62 8.15
C GLU A 238 30.12 -11.44 6.63
N ALA A 239 30.18 -12.53 5.85
CA ALA A 239 30.05 -12.49 4.40
C ALA A 239 28.63 -12.17 3.92
N ARG A 240 27.63 -12.27 4.80
CA ARG A 240 26.19 -12.06 4.51
C ARG A 240 25.74 -12.86 3.28
N PRO A 241 25.90 -14.19 3.24
CA PRO A 241 25.44 -14.99 2.12
C PRO A 241 23.94 -14.80 1.89
N ARG A 242 23.53 -14.84 0.61
CA ARG A 242 22.13 -14.74 0.18
C ARG A 242 21.67 -16.10 -0.34
N GLU A 243 20.56 -16.60 0.17
CA GLU A 243 19.98 -17.87 -0.25
C GLU A 243 18.57 -17.65 -0.79
N ALA A 244 18.29 -18.16 -2.00
CA ALA A 244 16.97 -18.02 -2.61
C ALA A 244 15.94 -18.83 -1.80
N ARG A 245 14.86 -18.18 -1.36
CA ARG A 245 13.69 -18.88 -0.82
C ARG A 245 12.82 -19.42 -1.96
N LEU A 246 11.86 -20.29 -1.62
CA LEU A 246 10.87 -20.81 -2.57
C LEU A 246 10.13 -19.66 -3.30
N SER A 247 9.83 -18.56 -2.60
CA SER A 247 9.23 -17.36 -3.20
C SER A 247 10.09 -16.68 -4.25
N ALA A 248 11.44 -16.67 -4.12
CA ALA A 248 12.32 -16.16 -5.17
C ALA A 248 12.21 -17.02 -6.43
N CYS A 249 12.29 -18.35 -6.29
CA CYS A 249 12.16 -19.29 -7.40
C CYS A 249 10.79 -19.16 -8.10
N TRP A 250 9.71 -19.04 -7.31
CA TRP A 250 8.37 -18.85 -7.84
C TRP A 250 8.22 -17.51 -8.57
N TYR A 251 8.70 -16.41 -7.97
CA TYR A 251 8.57 -15.08 -8.56
C TYR A 251 9.39 -14.95 -9.85
N SER A 252 10.59 -15.54 -9.92
CA SER A 252 11.37 -15.63 -11.15
C SER A 252 10.61 -16.39 -12.24
N SER A 253 10.08 -17.57 -11.93
CA SER A 253 9.31 -18.39 -12.87
C SER A 253 8.05 -17.66 -13.36
N PHE A 254 7.38 -16.90 -12.48
CA PHE A 254 6.25 -16.04 -12.82
C PHE A 254 6.63 -14.95 -13.83
N LEU A 255 7.75 -14.25 -13.61
CA LEU A 255 8.23 -13.16 -14.49
C LEU A 255 8.70 -13.66 -15.85
N GLU A 256 9.33 -14.84 -15.90
CA GLU A 256 9.79 -15.48 -17.15
C GLU A 256 8.63 -15.99 -18.03
N ASN A 257 7.39 -15.94 -17.53
CA ASN A 257 6.21 -16.48 -18.22
C ASN A 257 6.36 -17.97 -18.58
N ASN A 258 7.10 -18.72 -17.75
CA ASN A 258 7.33 -20.17 -17.90
C ASN A 258 6.12 -20.99 -17.46
N GLY A 259 4.93 -20.64 -17.97
CA GLY A 259 3.68 -21.38 -17.79
C GLY A 259 3.29 -21.54 -16.32
N ILE A 260 2.47 -20.62 -15.81
CA ILE A 260 1.65 -20.91 -14.60
C ILE A 260 0.66 -22.02 -15.00
N HIS A 261 1.12 -23.27 -15.03
CA HIS A 261 0.24 -24.42 -15.06
C HIS A 261 -0.45 -24.46 -13.71
N PHE A 262 -1.66 -23.91 -13.65
CA PHE A 262 -2.60 -24.23 -12.59
C PHE A 262 -2.90 -25.72 -12.71
N ARG A 263 -2.10 -26.58 -12.07
CA ARG A 263 -2.58 -27.90 -11.68
C ARG A 263 -3.67 -27.66 -10.66
N SER A 264 -4.92 -27.68 -11.12
CA SER A 264 -6.07 -27.82 -10.24
C SER A 264 -5.89 -29.12 -9.45
N GLU A 265 -5.83 -29.03 -8.13
CA GLU A 265 -5.85 -30.18 -7.20
C GLU A 265 -7.21 -30.89 -7.19
N LEU A 266 -7.90 -30.97 -8.33
CA LEU A 266 -9.19 -31.67 -8.48
C LEU A 266 -9.06 -32.99 -9.25
N ASP A 267 -7.91 -33.29 -9.86
CA ASP A 267 -7.72 -34.55 -10.61
C ASP A 267 -7.11 -35.70 -9.79
N ASN A 268 -6.95 -35.53 -8.47
CA ASN A 268 -6.44 -36.57 -7.57
C ASN A 268 -7.54 -37.27 -6.76
N LYS A 269 -8.70 -37.52 -7.37
CA LYS A 269 -9.58 -38.61 -6.94
C LYS A 269 -9.22 -39.85 -7.74
N GLY A 270 -8.43 -40.71 -7.10
CA GLY A 270 -7.95 -41.96 -7.64
C GLY A 270 -9.06 -42.80 -8.27
N SER A 271 -8.79 -43.20 -9.50
CA SER A 271 -9.31 -44.44 -10.09
C SER A 271 -8.79 -45.61 -9.26
N HIS A 272 -9.60 -46.09 -8.33
CA HIS A 272 -9.50 -47.44 -7.79
C HIS A 272 -10.88 -48.10 -7.88
N ALA A 273 -11.14 -48.71 -9.03
CA ALA A 273 -12.10 -49.80 -9.20
C ALA A 273 -11.59 -50.69 -10.35
N GLN A 274 -11.64 -52.01 -10.12
CA GLN A 274 -11.08 -53.13 -10.92
C GLN A 274 -9.58 -53.38 -10.63
N GLN A 275 -9.15 -54.50 -10.03
CA GLN A 275 -9.71 -55.84 -9.83
C GLN A 275 -9.69 -56.25 -8.35
#